data_AF-A0ABD6X156-F1
#
_entry.id   AF-A0ABD6X156-F1
#
_cell.length_a   1.000
_cell.length_b   1.000
_cell.length_c   1.000
_cell.angle_alpha   90.00
_cell.angle_beta   90.00
_cell.angle_gamma   90.00
#
_symmetry.space_group_name_H-M   'P 1'
#
loop_
_entity.id
_entity.type
_entity.pdbx_description
1 polymer ?
#
loop_
_entity_poly.entity_id
_entity_poly.type
_entity_poly.pdbx_seq_one_letter_code
_entity_poly.pdbx_strand_id
1 'polypeptide(L)'
;MEKIKTGYRWLLCLCLLYALQTQAQTTYPAPNTMSVEDAYQLGDLLVDQYKIKQGQPYLKYAADKGNAKAALAYSWTFRTNMMAQTPKEHEYAVIAAKLGSEDAKFALSTSTNIYGDRDKYRIPLVKKLKIEAAQGDANAMNMLHFLSPDKSNDWLKKAAKYGNAKAQASLASMYAGGDGWFFIPGKREKEVRRLYKASAEQGNLRGMEGYASIIYDEGNKEEALDIWIKMANTGDATSIRFLATRYLHMVPQITYPEKDEVLGAAYSKIYLDSMGTDKKQSLYEIYKENYLEVMSHLSEAQKEQVNNCAKEFLKTHTVRVLR
;
A
#
# COMPACT_ATOMS: atom_id res chain seq x y z
N MET A 1 -25.72 -44.89 50.95
CA MET A 1 -24.52 -45.55 51.50
C MET A 1 -23.45 -45.46 50.42
N GLU A 2 -22.67 -44.37 50.47
CA GLU A 2 -21.22 -44.37 50.76
C GLU A 2 -20.40 -44.44 49.45
N LYS A 3 -19.42 -43.58 49.14
CA LYS A 3 -18.73 -42.53 49.90
C LYS A 3 -18.14 -41.52 48.91
N ILE A 4 -18.22 -40.23 49.26
CA ILE A 4 -17.31 -39.18 48.78
C ILE A 4 -15.97 -39.35 49.53
N LYS A 5 -14.84 -39.19 48.83
CA LYS A 5 -13.64 -38.56 49.39
C LYS A 5 -12.77 -37.95 48.30
N THR A 6 -12.69 -36.63 48.36
CA THR A 6 -11.71 -35.73 47.75
C THR A 6 -10.28 -36.05 48.17
N GLY A 7 -9.32 -35.73 47.30
CA GLY A 7 -7.88 -35.70 47.61
C GLY A 7 -7.12 -34.83 46.62
N TYR A 8 -7.05 -33.52 46.87
CA TYR A 8 -6.10 -32.58 46.26
C TYR A 8 -4.68 -32.87 46.75
N ARG A 9 -3.67 -32.74 45.88
CA ARG A 9 -2.32 -32.24 46.25
C ARG A 9 -1.49 -31.76 45.04
N TRP A 10 -1.53 -30.45 44.89
CA TRP A 10 -0.55 -29.49 44.37
C TRP A 10 0.88 -29.98 44.11
N LEU A 11 1.43 -29.55 42.97
CA LEU A 11 2.77 -28.98 42.87
C LEU A 11 2.70 -27.73 41.96
N LEU A 12 2.60 -26.58 42.63
CA LEU A 12 3.02 -25.29 42.10
C LEU A 12 4.53 -25.37 41.83
N CYS A 13 4.93 -25.30 40.56
CA CYS A 13 6.19 -24.66 40.21
C CYS A 13 5.83 -23.32 39.57
N LEU A 14 5.89 -22.27 40.40
CA LEU A 14 6.09 -20.90 39.99
C LEU A 14 7.34 -20.84 39.10
N CYS A 15 7.14 -20.87 37.80
CA CYS A 15 8.03 -20.20 36.87
C CYS A 15 7.24 -18.99 36.36
N LEU A 16 7.39 -17.87 37.07
CA LEU A 16 7.30 -16.54 36.48
C LEU A 16 8.39 -16.46 35.41
N LEU A 17 8.15 -17.09 34.27
CA LEU A 17 8.78 -16.67 33.05
C LEU A 17 7.96 -15.46 32.61
N TYR A 18 8.46 -14.29 32.99
CA TYR A 18 8.36 -13.15 32.09
C TYR A 18 8.86 -13.65 30.73
N ALA A 19 7.94 -14.06 29.88
CA ALA A 19 8.19 -14.05 28.46
C ALA A 19 8.29 -12.57 28.08
N LEU A 20 9.46 -11.99 28.36
CA LEU A 20 9.99 -10.95 27.50
C LEU A 20 10.00 -11.62 26.13
N GLN A 21 8.94 -11.38 25.34
CA GLN A 21 9.07 -11.42 23.90
C GLN A 21 10.13 -10.37 23.59
N THR A 22 11.40 -10.78 23.63
CA THR A 22 12.45 -10.07 22.92
C THR A 22 12.08 -10.26 21.47
N GLN A 23 11.27 -9.32 20.96
CA GLN A 23 11.10 -9.13 19.55
C GLN A 23 12.52 -8.89 19.05
N ALA A 24 13.13 -9.93 18.47
CA ALA A 24 14.50 -9.85 17.98
C ALA A 24 14.51 -8.67 17.02
N GLN A 25 15.12 -7.57 17.46
CA GLN A 25 15.19 -6.37 16.65
C GLN A 25 16.00 -6.78 15.44
N THR A 26 15.33 -6.91 14.30
CA THR A 26 15.92 -7.44 13.08
C THR A 26 17.10 -6.55 12.75
N THR A 27 18.31 -7.07 12.97
CA THR A 27 19.54 -6.32 12.81
C THR A 27 19.94 -6.47 11.36
N TYR A 28 19.53 -5.50 10.55
CA TYR A 28 19.94 -5.41 9.16
C TYR A 28 21.44 -5.11 9.08
N PRO A 29 22.17 -5.65 8.08
CA PRO A 29 23.59 -5.35 7.89
C PRO A 29 23.83 -3.86 7.70
N ALA A 30 24.98 -3.33 8.09
CA ALA A 30 25.26 -1.92 7.90
C ALA A 30 25.25 -1.54 6.39
N PRO A 31 24.78 -0.33 6.00
CA PRO A 31 24.65 0.03 4.58
C PRO A 31 25.96 -0.11 3.77
N ASN A 32 27.10 0.15 4.39
CA ASN A 32 28.42 0.06 3.75
C ASN A 32 28.93 -1.38 3.55
N THR A 33 28.25 -2.40 4.07
CA THR A 33 28.61 -3.82 3.88
C THR A 33 27.83 -4.50 2.77
N MET A 34 26.96 -3.76 2.07
CA MET A 34 26.10 -4.28 0.99
C MET A 34 26.32 -3.52 -0.32
N SER A 35 25.85 -4.11 -1.42
CA SER A 35 25.89 -3.45 -2.72
C SER A 35 24.98 -2.21 -2.74
N VAL A 36 25.23 -1.29 -3.67
CA VAL A 36 24.40 -0.08 -3.84
C VAL A 36 22.95 -0.44 -4.16
N GLU A 37 22.73 -1.50 -4.96
CA GLU A 37 21.38 -1.94 -5.31
C GLU A 37 20.68 -2.62 -4.14
N ASP A 38 21.36 -3.47 -3.39
CA ASP A 38 20.77 -4.13 -2.21
C ASP A 38 20.38 -3.10 -1.13
N ALA A 39 21.22 -2.08 -0.92
CA ALA A 39 20.91 -0.98 -0.02
C ALA A 39 19.68 -0.19 -0.50
N TYR A 40 19.57 0.08 -1.81
CA TYR A 40 18.38 0.70 -2.36
C TYR A 40 17.13 -0.16 -2.11
N GLN A 41 17.16 -1.45 -2.49
CA GLN A 41 16.00 -2.35 -2.37
C GLN A 41 15.55 -2.52 -0.92
N LEU A 42 16.48 -2.71 0.01
CA LEU A 42 16.18 -2.81 1.44
C LEU A 42 15.62 -1.49 1.98
N GLY A 43 16.26 -0.37 1.65
CA GLY A 43 15.83 0.95 2.10
C GLY A 43 14.42 1.30 1.61
N ASP A 44 14.12 1.00 0.36
CA ASP A 44 12.82 1.24 -0.27
C ASP A 44 11.73 0.37 0.37
N LEU A 45 12.01 -0.93 0.56
CA LEU A 45 11.12 -1.84 1.26
C LEU A 45 10.80 -1.37 2.68
N LEU A 46 11.82 -0.96 3.45
CA LEU A 46 11.62 -0.48 4.82
C LEU A 46 10.75 0.77 4.85
N VAL A 47 10.93 1.69 3.90
CA VAL A 47 10.06 2.88 3.79
C VAL A 47 8.62 2.50 3.45
N ASP A 48 8.42 1.59 2.49
CA ASP A 48 7.08 1.09 2.14
C ASP A 48 6.43 0.25 3.26
N GLN A 49 7.24 -0.29 4.16
CA GLN A 49 6.79 -0.93 5.40
C GLN A 49 6.56 0.05 6.55
N TYR A 50 6.64 1.37 6.34
CA TYR A 50 6.56 2.37 7.42
C TYR A 50 7.64 2.23 8.51
N LYS A 51 8.80 1.67 8.16
CA LYS A 51 10.04 1.65 8.96
C LYS A 51 11.00 2.70 8.42
N ILE A 52 10.49 3.93 8.25
CA ILE A 52 11.16 5.03 7.55
C ILE A 52 12.54 5.34 8.15
N LYS A 53 12.64 5.42 9.49
CA LYS A 53 13.89 5.72 10.18
C LYS A 53 14.95 4.63 9.95
N GLN A 54 14.52 3.38 9.83
CA GLN A 54 15.42 2.25 9.55
C GLN A 54 15.84 2.22 8.08
N GLY A 55 14.96 2.59 7.14
CA GLY A 55 15.25 2.60 5.70
C GLY A 55 16.14 3.77 5.24
N GLN A 56 16.04 4.92 5.90
CA GLN A 56 16.75 6.14 5.53
C GLN A 56 18.28 6.00 5.37
N PRO A 57 19.02 5.35 6.29
CA PRO A 57 20.47 5.15 6.14
C PRO A 57 20.85 4.40 4.86
N TYR A 58 20.06 3.40 4.45
CA TYR A 58 20.31 2.59 3.25
C TYR A 58 20.05 3.39 1.98
N LEU A 59 18.91 4.10 1.94
CA LEU A 59 18.58 4.97 0.81
C LEU A 59 19.60 6.10 0.64
N LYS A 60 20.04 6.70 1.76
CA LYS A 60 21.07 7.73 1.73
C LYS A 60 22.38 7.18 1.19
N TYR A 61 22.85 6.04 1.69
CA TYR A 61 24.08 5.40 1.22
C TYR A 61 24.04 5.13 -0.30
N ALA A 62 22.94 4.54 -0.79
CA ALA A 62 22.80 4.27 -2.22
C ALA A 62 22.70 5.57 -3.05
N ALA A 63 22.01 6.59 -2.55
CA ALA A 63 21.94 7.91 -3.18
C ALA A 63 23.31 8.59 -3.27
N ASP A 64 24.11 8.58 -2.20
CA ASP A 64 25.47 9.13 -2.15
C ASP A 64 26.41 8.42 -3.15
N LYS A 65 26.10 7.17 -3.52
CA LYS A 65 26.81 6.39 -4.53
C LYS A 65 26.25 6.55 -5.95
N GLY A 66 25.33 7.49 -6.16
CA GLY A 66 24.80 7.82 -7.48
C GLY A 66 23.57 7.01 -7.92
N ASN A 67 22.92 6.25 -7.03
CA ASN A 67 21.67 5.58 -7.36
C ASN A 67 20.50 6.59 -7.42
N ALA A 68 20.01 6.86 -8.63
CA ALA A 68 18.95 7.83 -8.88
C ALA A 68 17.61 7.45 -8.22
N LYS A 69 17.28 6.15 -8.17
CA LYS A 69 16.05 5.64 -7.53
C LYS A 69 16.12 5.81 -6.03
N ALA A 70 17.27 5.48 -5.42
CA ALA A 70 17.49 5.67 -4.00
C ALA A 70 17.44 7.15 -3.60
N ALA A 71 18.03 8.05 -4.40
CA ALA A 71 17.94 9.49 -4.16
C ALA A 71 16.47 9.97 -4.16
N LEU A 72 15.66 9.51 -5.12
CA LEU A 72 14.24 9.86 -5.16
C LEU A 72 13.45 9.26 -3.97
N ALA A 73 13.67 7.98 -3.66
CA ALA A 73 13.04 7.32 -2.53
C ALA A 73 13.40 8.00 -1.20
N TYR A 74 14.67 8.39 -1.03
CA TYR A 74 15.14 9.14 0.14
C TYR A 74 14.46 10.51 0.24
N SER A 75 14.31 11.21 -0.89
CA SER A 75 13.59 12.48 -0.98
C SER A 75 12.17 12.38 -0.40
N TRP A 76 11.43 11.33 -0.76
CA TRP A 76 10.07 11.12 -0.27
C TRP A 76 9.97 10.83 1.23
N THR A 77 11.04 10.39 1.88
CA THR A 77 11.05 10.21 3.35
C THR A 77 10.93 11.52 4.12
N PHE A 78 11.19 12.66 3.47
CA PHE A 78 11.09 14.00 4.07
C PHE A 78 9.76 14.70 3.80
N ARG A 79 8.82 14.04 3.11
CA ARG A 79 7.52 14.62 2.81
C ARG A 79 6.66 14.73 4.07
N THR A 80 6.18 15.93 4.37
CA THR A 80 5.29 16.18 5.53
C THR A 80 3.84 16.39 5.14
N ASN A 81 3.56 16.86 3.92
CA ASN A 81 2.21 17.11 3.43
C ASN A 81 2.15 16.95 1.90
N MET A 82 0.95 17.06 1.33
CA MET A 82 0.71 16.87 -0.11
C MET A 82 0.80 18.16 -0.94
N MET A 83 0.89 19.33 -0.30
CA MET A 83 0.77 20.63 -0.95
C MET A 83 2.12 21.20 -1.38
N ALA A 84 3.17 20.99 -0.58
CA ALA A 84 4.50 21.54 -0.85
C ALA A 84 5.61 20.57 -0.43
N GLN A 85 6.64 20.49 -1.27
CA GLN A 85 7.88 19.78 -0.96
C GLN A 85 8.61 20.45 0.21
N THR A 86 9.24 19.64 1.06
CA THR A 86 10.18 20.17 2.07
C THR A 86 11.56 20.44 1.44
N PRO A 87 12.43 21.23 2.10
CA PRO A 87 13.75 21.55 1.53
C PRO A 87 14.57 20.31 1.21
N LYS A 88 14.56 19.31 2.10
CA LYS A 88 15.27 18.05 1.89
C LYS A 88 14.60 17.17 0.83
N GLU A 89 13.26 17.16 0.74
CA GLU A 89 12.55 16.46 -0.32
C GLU A 89 12.93 17.00 -1.71
N HIS A 90 12.98 18.32 -1.85
CA HIS A 90 13.39 19.00 -3.09
C HIS A 90 14.86 18.74 -3.41
N GLU A 91 15.76 18.93 -2.44
CA GLU A 91 17.21 18.71 -2.61
C GLU A 91 17.51 17.33 -3.22
N TYR A 92 16.98 16.26 -2.63
CA TYR A 92 17.23 14.90 -3.11
C TYR A 92 16.47 14.57 -4.40
N ALA A 93 15.30 15.19 -4.65
CA ALA A 93 14.65 15.10 -5.95
C ALA A 93 15.50 15.75 -7.05
N VAL A 94 16.16 16.89 -6.79
CA VAL A 94 17.08 17.53 -7.73
C VAL A 94 18.31 16.65 -7.98
N ILE A 95 18.86 16.01 -6.93
CA ILE A 95 19.96 15.04 -7.07
C ILE A 95 19.51 13.88 -7.98
N ALA A 96 18.36 13.27 -7.70
CA ALA A 96 17.81 12.18 -8.51
C ALA A 96 17.59 12.60 -9.98
N ALA A 97 17.08 13.80 -10.22
CA ALA A 97 16.88 14.33 -11.57
C ALA A 97 18.20 14.55 -12.33
N LYS A 98 19.26 15.03 -11.65
CA LYS A 98 20.62 15.16 -12.21
C LYS A 98 21.23 13.80 -12.55
N LEU A 99 20.92 12.76 -11.77
CA LEU A 99 21.30 11.37 -12.03
C LEU A 99 20.44 10.70 -13.12
N GLY A 100 19.48 11.43 -13.72
CA GLY A 100 18.69 10.94 -14.86
C GLY A 100 17.32 10.36 -14.52
N SER A 101 16.84 10.46 -13.27
CA SER A 101 15.50 9.98 -12.90
C SER A 101 14.39 10.82 -13.55
N GLU A 102 13.63 10.20 -14.47
CA GLU A 102 12.46 10.83 -15.09
C GLU A 102 11.33 11.05 -14.06
N ASP A 103 11.16 10.12 -13.10
CA ASP A 103 10.19 10.26 -12.01
C ASP A 103 10.51 11.47 -11.11
N ALA A 104 11.80 11.74 -10.86
CA ALA A 104 12.22 12.92 -10.11
C ALA A 104 11.97 14.20 -10.92
N LYS A 105 12.23 14.20 -12.23
CA LYS A 105 11.91 15.34 -13.11
C LYS A 105 10.40 15.60 -13.12
N PHE A 106 9.57 14.55 -13.16
CA PHE A 106 8.12 14.68 -13.03
C PHE A 106 7.73 15.27 -11.67
N ALA A 107 8.26 14.74 -10.56
CA ALA A 107 7.99 15.24 -9.21
C ALA A 107 8.37 16.73 -9.04
N LEU A 108 9.46 17.18 -9.67
CA LEU A 108 9.88 18.58 -9.67
C LEU A 108 9.06 19.47 -10.63
N SER A 109 8.27 18.87 -11.53
CA SER A 109 7.43 19.57 -12.51
C SER A 109 6.01 19.87 -12.01
N THR A 110 5.61 19.31 -10.87
CA THR A 110 4.28 19.48 -10.29
C THR A 110 4.17 20.81 -9.52
N SER A 111 2.95 21.17 -9.13
CA SER A 111 2.69 22.35 -8.28
C SER A 111 3.27 22.23 -6.86
N THR A 112 3.65 21.03 -6.42
CA THR A 112 4.23 20.83 -5.08
C THR A 112 5.66 21.37 -4.98
N ASN A 113 6.34 21.57 -6.11
CA ASN A 113 7.63 22.25 -6.14
C ASN A 113 7.42 23.78 -6.10
N ILE A 114 7.72 24.39 -4.95
CA ILE A 114 7.58 25.82 -4.68
C ILE A 114 8.91 26.59 -4.73
N TYR A 115 10.01 25.95 -5.16
CA TYR A 115 11.38 26.50 -5.08
C TYR A 115 11.80 27.36 -6.29
N GLY A 116 10.85 27.74 -7.15
CA GLY A 116 11.09 28.62 -8.31
C GLY A 116 11.80 27.95 -9.50
N ASP A 117 12.23 26.69 -9.38
CA ASP A 117 12.89 25.95 -10.45
C ASP A 117 11.96 24.97 -11.19
N ARG A 118 10.67 24.92 -10.85
CA ARG A 118 9.67 24.01 -11.43
C ARG A 118 9.67 24.02 -12.96
N ASP A 119 9.69 25.21 -13.56
CA ASP A 119 9.54 25.35 -15.01
C ASP A 119 10.77 24.85 -15.78
N LYS A 120 11.94 24.78 -15.12
CA LYS A 120 13.16 24.15 -15.65
C LYS A 120 12.94 22.67 -15.98
N TYR A 121 12.15 21.96 -15.17
CA TYR A 121 11.83 20.54 -15.37
C TYR A 121 10.55 20.38 -16.19
N ARG A 122 9.53 21.19 -15.90
CA ARG A 122 8.20 21.05 -16.46
C ARG A 122 8.14 21.33 -17.96
N ILE A 123 8.76 22.42 -18.43
CA ILE A 123 8.68 22.82 -19.84
C ILE A 123 9.25 21.75 -20.79
N PRO A 124 10.50 21.25 -20.60
CA PRO A 124 11.04 20.22 -21.48
C PRO A 124 10.26 18.90 -21.36
N LEU A 125 9.84 18.53 -20.15
CA LEU A 125 9.07 17.30 -19.92
C LEU A 125 7.72 17.35 -20.64
N VAL A 126 6.94 18.44 -20.49
CA VAL A 126 5.64 18.58 -21.17
C VAL A 126 5.80 18.57 -22.70
N LYS A 127 6.88 19.15 -23.24
CA LYS A 127 7.15 19.09 -24.69
C LYS A 127 7.37 17.64 -25.15
N LYS A 128 8.20 16.87 -24.44
CA LYS A 128 8.44 15.44 -24.70
C LYS A 128 7.14 14.64 -24.61
N LEU A 129 6.40 14.78 -23.51
CA LEU A 129 5.15 14.04 -23.26
C LEU A 129 4.09 14.33 -24.33
N LYS A 130 4.01 15.55 -24.88
CA LYS A 130 3.08 15.88 -25.97
C LYS A 130 3.40 15.12 -27.27
N ILE A 131 4.68 14.88 -27.54
CA ILE A 131 5.11 14.10 -28.71
C ILE A 131 4.74 12.63 -28.52
N GLU A 132 5.07 12.06 -27.36
CA GLU A 132 4.73 10.67 -27.00
C GLU A 132 3.21 10.45 -26.99
N ALA A 133 2.45 11.39 -26.43
CA ALA A 133 0.99 11.35 -26.44
C ALA A 133 0.41 11.42 -27.86
N ALA A 134 1.03 12.17 -28.78
CA ALA A 134 0.62 12.19 -30.19
C ALA A 134 0.87 10.85 -30.90
N GLN A 135 1.79 10.04 -30.39
CA GLN A 135 2.08 8.68 -30.86
C GLN A 135 1.21 7.60 -30.19
N GLY A 136 0.30 8.00 -29.30
CA GLY A 136 -0.61 7.08 -28.61
C GLY A 136 -0.12 6.59 -27.25
N ASP A 137 0.94 7.18 -26.68
CA ASP A 137 1.43 6.78 -25.36
C ASP A 137 0.43 7.17 -24.25
N ALA A 138 -0.23 6.17 -23.69
CA ALA A 138 -1.23 6.33 -22.63
C ALA A 138 -0.63 6.81 -21.30
N ASN A 139 0.63 6.45 -20.99
CA ASN A 139 1.34 6.91 -19.81
C ASN A 139 1.70 8.39 -19.95
N ALA A 140 2.16 8.81 -21.12
CA ALA A 140 2.45 10.21 -21.38
C ALA A 140 1.18 11.08 -21.28
N MET A 141 0.05 10.61 -21.80
CA MET A 141 -1.26 11.25 -21.60
C MET A 141 -1.63 11.34 -20.11
N ASN A 142 -1.40 10.27 -19.32
CA ASN A 142 -1.66 10.28 -17.90
C ASN A 142 -0.73 11.25 -17.14
N MET A 143 0.53 11.40 -17.53
CA MET A 143 1.42 12.41 -16.96
C MET A 143 0.98 13.83 -17.33
N LEU A 144 0.52 14.06 -18.57
CA LEU A 144 -0.02 15.35 -19.00
C LEU A 144 -1.28 15.75 -18.24
N HIS A 145 -2.09 14.79 -17.77
CA HIS A 145 -3.22 15.08 -16.88
C HIS A 145 -2.77 15.86 -15.63
N PHE A 146 -1.65 15.48 -15.01
CA PHE A 146 -1.09 16.20 -13.85
C PHE A 146 -0.31 17.48 -14.25
N LEU A 147 0.23 17.53 -15.46
CA LEU A 147 1.11 18.60 -15.92
C LEU A 147 0.45 19.61 -16.88
N SER A 148 -0.86 19.56 -17.09
CA SER A 148 -1.60 20.49 -17.94
C SER A 148 -2.95 20.85 -17.29
N PRO A 149 -2.98 21.74 -16.28
CA PRO A 149 -4.20 22.03 -15.50
C PRO A 149 -5.39 22.42 -16.39
N ASP A 150 -5.17 23.29 -17.37
CA ASP A 150 -6.22 23.77 -18.29
C ASP A 150 -6.83 22.66 -19.19
N LYS A 151 -6.14 21.52 -19.32
CA LYS A 151 -6.56 20.37 -20.16
C LYS A 151 -6.55 19.06 -19.38
N SER A 152 -6.57 19.13 -18.05
CA SER A 152 -6.31 17.99 -17.17
C SER A 152 -7.31 16.85 -17.40
N ASN A 153 -8.60 17.20 -17.49
CA ASN A 153 -9.68 16.24 -17.74
C ASN A 153 -9.63 15.63 -19.14
N ASP A 154 -9.22 16.39 -20.15
CA ASP A 154 -9.10 15.89 -21.53
C ASP A 154 -7.98 14.85 -21.63
N TRP A 155 -6.84 15.12 -21.00
CA TRP A 155 -5.73 14.19 -20.97
C TRP A 155 -6.06 12.93 -20.19
N LEU A 156 -6.77 13.04 -19.06
CA LEU A 156 -7.22 11.87 -18.30
C LEU A 156 -8.14 10.97 -19.13
N LYS A 157 -9.15 11.56 -19.79
CA LYS A 157 -10.05 10.83 -20.68
C LYS A 157 -9.31 10.15 -21.83
N LYS A 158 -8.34 10.84 -22.43
CA LYS A 158 -7.49 10.25 -23.48
C LYS A 158 -6.64 9.10 -22.94
N ALA A 159 -5.96 9.27 -21.82
CA ALA A 159 -5.16 8.23 -21.19
C ALA A 159 -5.99 6.98 -20.88
N ALA A 160 -7.18 7.16 -20.30
CA ALA A 160 -8.10 6.07 -20.00
C ALA A 160 -8.59 5.35 -21.28
N LYS A 161 -8.89 6.11 -22.34
CA LYS A 161 -9.27 5.57 -23.65
C LYS A 161 -8.14 4.77 -24.30
N TYR A 162 -6.90 5.22 -24.15
CA TYR A 162 -5.70 4.53 -24.66
C TYR A 162 -5.20 3.41 -23.71
N GLY A 163 -5.96 3.07 -22.68
CA GLY A 163 -5.73 1.87 -21.87
C GLY A 163 -4.88 2.08 -20.62
N ASN A 164 -4.49 3.31 -20.26
CA ASN A 164 -3.72 3.50 -19.03
C ASN A 164 -4.56 3.11 -17.79
N ALA A 165 -4.16 2.04 -17.09
CA ALA A 165 -4.92 1.50 -15.97
C ALA A 165 -5.14 2.49 -14.82
N LYS A 166 -4.13 3.32 -14.50
CA LYS A 166 -4.25 4.36 -13.46
C LYS A 166 -5.30 5.42 -13.86
N ALA A 167 -5.26 5.89 -15.11
CA ALA A 167 -6.22 6.83 -15.66
C ALA A 167 -7.65 6.25 -15.70
N GLN A 168 -7.80 4.96 -16.03
CA GLN A 168 -9.10 4.28 -16.01
C GLN A 168 -9.69 4.25 -14.59
N ALA A 169 -8.92 3.86 -13.58
CA ALA A 169 -9.38 3.87 -12.18
C ALA A 169 -9.68 5.30 -11.70
N SER A 170 -8.82 6.27 -12.02
CA SER A 170 -9.06 7.68 -11.67
C SER A 170 -10.31 8.25 -12.32
N LEU A 171 -10.53 7.98 -13.61
CA LEU A 171 -11.71 8.44 -14.32
C LEU A 171 -12.99 7.77 -13.80
N ALA A 172 -12.92 6.47 -13.48
CA ALA A 172 -14.02 5.75 -12.83
C ALA A 172 -14.37 6.38 -11.48
N SER A 173 -13.36 6.69 -10.65
CA SER A 173 -13.56 7.34 -9.34
C SER A 173 -14.18 8.72 -9.47
N MET A 174 -13.76 9.53 -10.44
CA MET A 174 -14.37 10.83 -10.71
C MET A 174 -15.84 10.68 -11.10
N TYR A 175 -16.14 9.79 -12.05
CA TYR A 175 -17.52 9.55 -12.48
C TYR A 175 -18.40 8.97 -11.37
N ALA A 176 -17.87 8.11 -10.50
CA ALA A 176 -18.58 7.62 -9.32
C ALA A 176 -18.88 8.74 -8.32
N GLY A 177 -17.97 9.72 -8.19
CA GLY A 177 -18.14 10.91 -7.36
C GLY A 177 -19.10 11.98 -7.92
N GLY A 178 -19.70 11.76 -9.09
CA GLY A 178 -20.66 12.67 -9.70
C GLY A 178 -20.10 13.53 -10.84
N ASP A 179 -18.78 13.52 -11.08
CA ASP A 179 -18.18 14.29 -12.16
C ASP A 179 -18.58 13.79 -13.55
N GLY A 180 -18.50 14.67 -14.54
CA GLY A 180 -18.86 14.34 -15.91
C GLY A 180 -20.37 14.40 -16.16
N TRP A 181 -20.72 14.38 -17.44
CA TRP A 181 -22.06 14.70 -17.90
C TRP A 181 -22.77 13.46 -18.46
N PHE A 182 -23.76 12.97 -17.72
CA PHE A 182 -24.53 11.76 -18.05
C PHE A 182 -26.02 12.06 -18.02
N PHE A 183 -26.60 12.34 -19.19
CA PHE A 183 -28.04 12.65 -19.31
C PHE A 183 -28.96 11.46 -19.06
N ILE A 184 -28.50 10.24 -19.34
CA ILE A 184 -29.33 9.05 -19.31
C ILE A 184 -29.05 8.30 -18.00
N PRO A 185 -30.07 8.10 -17.14
CA PRO A 185 -29.93 7.30 -15.92
C PRO A 185 -29.32 5.92 -16.20
N GLY A 186 -28.42 5.45 -15.33
CA GLY A 186 -27.76 4.15 -15.49
C GLY A 186 -26.52 4.16 -16.39
N LYS A 187 -26.28 5.20 -17.21
CA LYS A 187 -25.05 5.27 -18.05
C LYS A 187 -23.79 5.55 -17.24
N ARG A 188 -23.90 6.33 -16.17
CA ARG A 188 -22.79 6.66 -15.29
C ARG A 188 -22.25 5.40 -14.63
N GLU A 189 -23.14 4.64 -14.00
CA GLU A 189 -22.84 3.41 -13.26
C GLU A 189 -22.22 2.36 -14.20
N LYS A 190 -22.78 2.20 -15.41
CA LYS A 190 -22.22 1.30 -16.43
C LYS A 190 -20.81 1.70 -16.85
N GLU A 191 -20.54 2.99 -17.05
CA GLU A 191 -19.21 3.45 -17.46
C GLU A 191 -18.20 3.36 -16.32
N VAL A 192 -18.59 3.69 -15.08
CA VAL A 192 -17.78 3.49 -13.88
C VAL A 192 -17.37 2.02 -13.75
N ARG A 193 -18.34 1.09 -13.84
CA ARG A 193 -18.09 -0.35 -13.82
C ARG A 193 -17.11 -0.77 -14.91
N ARG A 194 -17.34 -0.32 -16.15
CA ARG A 194 -16.47 -0.65 -17.30
C ARG A 194 -15.04 -0.18 -17.09
N LEU A 195 -14.85 1.04 -16.60
CA LEU A 195 -13.52 1.64 -16.37
C LEU A 195 -12.78 0.95 -15.22
N TYR A 196 -13.44 0.69 -14.09
CA TYR A 196 -12.81 -0.07 -13.00
C TYR A 196 -12.45 -1.49 -13.44
N LYS A 197 -13.34 -2.19 -14.16
CA LYS A 197 -13.04 -3.52 -14.70
C LYS A 197 -11.82 -3.51 -15.61
N ALA A 198 -11.75 -2.57 -16.56
CA ALA A 198 -10.61 -2.45 -17.48
C ALA A 198 -9.28 -2.14 -16.75
N SER A 199 -9.35 -1.37 -15.66
CA SER A 199 -8.20 -1.11 -14.79
C SER A 199 -7.80 -2.36 -13.99
N ALA A 200 -8.78 -3.09 -13.46
CA ALA A 200 -8.59 -4.32 -12.68
C ALA A 200 -7.98 -5.45 -13.52
N GLU A 201 -8.38 -5.60 -14.78
CA GLU A 201 -7.85 -6.59 -15.73
C GLU A 201 -6.35 -6.40 -15.99
N GLN A 202 -5.84 -5.18 -15.81
CA GLN A 202 -4.42 -4.85 -15.90
C GLN A 202 -3.67 -4.95 -14.56
N GLY A 203 -4.34 -5.43 -13.50
CA GLY A 203 -3.76 -5.59 -12.17
C GLY A 203 -3.58 -4.28 -11.38
N ASN A 204 -4.26 -3.20 -11.77
CA ASN A 204 -4.22 -1.97 -10.98
C ASN A 204 -5.05 -2.13 -9.69
N LEU A 205 -4.43 -1.99 -8.52
CA LEU A 205 -5.09 -2.21 -7.23
C LEU A 205 -6.30 -1.31 -7.01
N ARG A 206 -6.28 -0.03 -7.43
CA ARG A 206 -7.46 0.85 -7.32
C ARG A 206 -8.58 0.41 -8.26
N GLY A 207 -8.21 -0.06 -9.45
CA GLY A 207 -9.13 -0.70 -10.39
C GLY A 207 -9.81 -1.93 -9.78
N MET A 208 -9.01 -2.83 -9.21
CA MET A 208 -9.46 -4.06 -8.55
C MET A 208 -10.37 -3.75 -7.35
N GLU A 209 -9.99 -2.80 -6.49
CA GLU A 209 -10.79 -2.38 -5.33
C GLU A 209 -12.16 -1.81 -5.76
N GLY A 210 -12.16 -0.90 -6.72
CA GLY A 210 -13.38 -0.28 -7.24
C GLY A 210 -14.29 -1.29 -7.92
N TYR A 211 -13.72 -2.20 -8.71
CA TYR A 211 -14.49 -3.25 -9.38
C TYR A 211 -15.08 -4.25 -8.37
N ALA A 212 -14.27 -4.72 -7.41
CA ALA A 212 -14.69 -5.62 -6.35
C ALA A 212 -15.81 -5.03 -5.49
N SER A 213 -15.74 -3.73 -5.16
CA SER A 213 -16.80 -3.04 -4.42
C SER A 213 -18.13 -3.03 -5.19
N ILE A 214 -18.08 -2.74 -6.51
CA ILE A 214 -19.29 -2.73 -7.34
C ILE A 214 -19.92 -4.12 -7.42
N ILE A 215 -19.14 -5.18 -7.70
CA ILE A 215 -19.70 -6.54 -7.78
C ILE A 215 -20.22 -7.04 -6.43
N TYR A 216 -19.60 -6.61 -5.32
CA TYR A 216 -20.10 -6.89 -3.98
C TYR A 216 -21.49 -6.27 -3.76
N ASP A 217 -21.66 -5.00 -4.14
CA ASP A 217 -22.94 -4.27 -4.02
C ASP A 217 -24.02 -4.83 -4.95
N GLU A 218 -23.62 -5.37 -6.12
CA GLU A 218 -24.49 -6.12 -7.03
C GLU A 218 -24.86 -7.53 -6.50
N GLY A 219 -24.31 -7.94 -5.36
CA GLY A 219 -24.60 -9.22 -4.70
C GLY A 219 -23.65 -10.36 -5.04
N ASN A 220 -22.68 -10.16 -5.94
CA ASN A 220 -21.66 -11.17 -6.26
C ASN A 220 -20.49 -11.11 -5.25
N LYS A 221 -20.79 -11.49 -4.02
CA LYS A 221 -19.87 -11.34 -2.87
C LYS A 221 -18.66 -12.26 -2.95
N GLU A 222 -18.83 -13.47 -3.49
CA GLU A 222 -17.75 -14.45 -3.64
C GLU A 222 -16.68 -13.95 -4.61
N GLU A 223 -17.09 -13.48 -5.80
CA GLU A 223 -16.15 -12.92 -6.78
C GLU A 223 -15.45 -11.67 -6.22
N ALA A 224 -16.14 -10.83 -5.45
CA ALA A 224 -15.52 -9.69 -4.77
C ALA A 224 -14.42 -10.12 -3.80
N LEU A 225 -14.69 -11.16 -3.01
CA LEU A 225 -13.74 -11.70 -2.05
C LEU A 225 -12.51 -12.28 -2.73
N ASP A 226 -12.68 -13.02 -3.83
CA ASP A 226 -11.58 -13.55 -4.62
C ASP A 226 -10.65 -12.45 -5.14
N ILE A 227 -11.22 -11.33 -5.58
CA ILE A 227 -10.42 -10.17 -6.00
C ILE A 227 -9.64 -9.59 -4.82
N TRP A 228 -10.27 -9.42 -3.66
CA TRP A 228 -9.58 -8.89 -2.48
C TRP A 228 -8.47 -9.84 -1.97
N ILE A 229 -8.70 -11.15 -2.02
CA ILE A 229 -7.68 -12.17 -1.73
C ILE A 229 -6.53 -12.08 -2.73
N LYS A 230 -6.83 -11.94 -4.02
CA LYS A 230 -5.81 -11.75 -5.06
C LYS A 230 -4.98 -10.49 -4.80
N MET A 231 -5.60 -9.39 -4.37
CA MET A 231 -4.88 -8.16 -4.00
C MET A 231 -3.97 -8.40 -2.79
N ALA A 232 -4.45 -9.06 -1.73
CA ALA A 232 -3.62 -9.39 -0.57
C ALA A 232 -2.42 -10.29 -0.94
N ASN A 233 -2.62 -11.26 -1.84
CA ASN A 233 -1.57 -12.13 -2.38
C ASN A 233 -0.56 -11.40 -3.28
N THR A 234 -0.73 -10.11 -3.58
CA THR A 234 0.36 -9.29 -4.16
C THR A 234 1.35 -8.77 -3.11
N GLY A 235 1.06 -8.97 -1.82
CA GLY A 235 1.78 -8.38 -0.71
C GLY A 235 1.32 -6.96 -0.35
N ASP A 236 0.21 -6.47 -0.91
CA ASP A 236 -0.32 -5.16 -0.55
C ASP A 236 -0.82 -5.13 0.90
N ALA A 237 -0.12 -4.37 1.73
CA ALA A 237 -0.42 -4.24 3.16
C ALA A 237 -1.82 -3.66 3.43
N THR A 238 -2.36 -2.84 2.51
CA THR A 238 -3.71 -2.29 2.64
C THR A 238 -4.76 -3.38 2.47
N SER A 239 -4.58 -4.23 1.46
CA SER A 239 -5.46 -5.35 1.13
C SER A 239 -5.42 -6.45 2.19
N ILE A 240 -4.23 -6.79 2.71
CA ILE A 240 -4.05 -7.73 3.82
C ILE A 240 -4.86 -7.27 5.05
N ARG A 241 -4.67 -6.01 5.44
CA ARG A 241 -5.37 -5.40 6.59
C ARG A 241 -6.87 -5.29 6.36
N PHE A 242 -7.29 -5.09 5.12
CA PHE A 242 -8.69 -5.05 4.74
C PHE A 242 -9.35 -6.43 4.87
N LEU A 243 -8.67 -7.52 4.50
CA LEU A 243 -9.15 -8.87 4.78
C LEU A 243 -9.22 -9.18 6.27
N ALA A 244 -8.22 -8.74 7.06
CA ALA A 244 -8.30 -8.87 8.52
C ALA A 244 -9.56 -8.20 9.08
N THR A 245 -9.83 -6.97 8.67
CA THR A 245 -11.04 -6.20 9.04
C THR A 245 -12.33 -6.95 8.68
N ARG A 246 -12.33 -7.58 7.50
CA ARG A 246 -13.46 -8.32 6.96
C ARG A 246 -13.73 -9.62 7.72
N TYR A 247 -12.73 -10.46 7.94
CA TYR A 247 -12.91 -11.74 8.63
C TYR A 247 -13.13 -11.58 10.14
N LEU A 248 -12.55 -10.56 10.77
CA LEU A 248 -12.76 -10.26 12.19
C LEU A 248 -14.07 -9.51 12.47
N HIS A 249 -14.77 -9.04 11.43
CA HIS A 249 -15.97 -8.21 11.55
C HIS A 249 -15.71 -6.98 12.45
N MET A 250 -14.57 -6.30 12.22
CA MET A 250 -14.12 -5.18 13.10
C MET A 250 -15.04 -3.95 13.05
N VAL A 251 -15.95 -3.89 12.08
CA VAL A 251 -17.01 -2.86 12.03
C VAL A 251 -18.37 -3.53 11.84
N PRO A 252 -19.46 -3.04 12.48
CA PRO A 252 -20.76 -3.72 12.49
C PRO A 252 -21.42 -3.89 11.11
N GLN A 253 -21.04 -3.08 10.13
CA GLN A 253 -21.60 -3.13 8.78
C GLN A 253 -21.06 -4.32 7.97
N ILE A 254 -19.95 -4.92 8.39
CA ILE A 254 -19.37 -6.09 7.72
C ILE A 254 -20.13 -7.32 8.19
N THR A 255 -20.74 -8.01 7.23
CA THR A 255 -21.46 -9.27 7.45
C THR A 255 -20.97 -10.40 6.54
N TYR A 256 -20.04 -10.09 5.63
CA TYR A 256 -19.44 -11.04 4.69
C TYR A 256 -17.94 -10.74 4.50
N PRO A 257 -17.06 -11.76 4.36
CA PRO A 257 -17.34 -13.19 4.54
C PRO A 257 -17.83 -13.52 5.95
N GLU A 258 -18.29 -14.77 6.16
CA GLU A 258 -18.59 -15.24 7.51
C GLU A 258 -17.39 -15.00 8.44
N LYS A 259 -17.68 -14.70 9.72
CA LYS A 259 -16.64 -14.36 10.68
C LYS A 259 -15.71 -15.56 10.85
N ASP A 260 -14.41 -15.32 10.63
CA ASP A 260 -13.35 -16.31 10.84
C ASP A 260 -12.23 -15.66 11.64
N GLU A 261 -12.19 -15.94 12.94
CA GLU A 261 -11.24 -15.35 13.86
C GLU A 261 -9.81 -15.85 13.63
N VAL A 262 -9.63 -17.09 13.18
CA VAL A 262 -8.30 -17.65 12.89
C VAL A 262 -7.72 -16.98 11.64
N LEU A 263 -8.48 -16.95 10.56
CA LEU A 263 -8.03 -16.33 9.31
C LEU A 263 -7.87 -14.81 9.44
N GLY A 264 -8.81 -14.16 10.13
CA GLY A 264 -8.72 -12.73 10.44
C GLY A 264 -7.50 -12.38 11.29
N ALA A 265 -7.20 -13.17 12.33
CA ALA A 265 -6.01 -13.00 13.14
C ALA A 265 -4.72 -13.29 12.35
N ALA A 266 -4.73 -14.24 11.42
CA ALA A 266 -3.60 -14.52 10.54
C ALA A 266 -3.27 -13.32 9.64
N TYR A 267 -4.26 -12.69 9.00
CA TYR A 267 -4.04 -11.47 8.21
C TYR A 267 -3.57 -10.29 9.08
N SER A 268 -4.13 -10.12 10.28
CA SER A 268 -3.63 -9.12 11.24
C SER A 268 -2.16 -9.38 11.59
N LYS A 269 -1.79 -10.64 11.86
CA LYS A 269 -0.42 -11.02 12.16
C LYS A 269 0.53 -10.75 11.00
N ILE A 270 0.15 -11.09 9.76
CA ILE A 270 0.95 -10.80 8.55
C ILE A 270 1.25 -9.30 8.45
N TYR A 271 0.25 -8.45 8.70
CA TYR A 271 0.43 -7.00 8.72
C TYR A 271 1.36 -6.54 9.87
N LEU A 272 1.11 -7.00 11.09
CA LEU A 272 1.86 -6.59 12.30
C LEU A 272 3.32 -7.06 12.27
N ASP A 273 3.60 -8.26 11.79
CA ASP A 273 4.97 -8.79 11.67
C ASP A 273 5.78 -8.05 10.58
N SER A 274 5.10 -7.44 9.60
CA SER A 274 5.73 -6.81 8.45
C SER A 274 5.88 -5.30 8.59
N MET A 275 4.85 -4.61 9.09
CA MET A 275 4.75 -3.16 9.05
C MET A 275 5.33 -2.51 10.31
N GLY A 276 5.85 -1.29 10.17
CA GLY A 276 6.33 -0.44 11.22
C GLY A 276 5.34 0.68 11.58
N THR A 277 5.74 1.52 12.53
CA THR A 277 4.89 2.56 13.13
C THR A 277 5.33 3.98 12.83
N ASP A 278 6.40 4.21 12.05
CA ASP A 278 6.86 5.58 11.73
C ASP A 278 5.80 6.37 10.95
N LYS A 279 4.86 5.68 10.32
CA LYS A 279 3.65 6.24 9.72
C LYS A 279 2.45 5.40 10.13
N LYS A 280 1.30 6.05 10.35
CA LYS A 280 0.04 5.37 10.73
C LYS A 280 0.12 4.59 12.06
N GLN A 281 0.86 5.07 13.06
CA GLN A 281 0.96 4.43 14.38
C GLN A 281 -0.41 4.08 14.99
N SER A 282 -1.36 5.03 15.03
CA SER A 282 -2.70 4.77 15.57
C SER A 282 -3.42 3.62 14.84
N LEU A 283 -3.23 3.50 13.53
CA LEU A 283 -3.78 2.39 12.76
C LEU A 283 -3.13 1.08 13.19
N TYR A 284 -1.81 1.05 13.28
CA TYR A 284 -1.07 -0.15 13.73
C TYR A 284 -1.54 -0.63 15.11
N GLU A 285 -1.70 0.28 16.08
CA GLU A 285 -2.17 -0.08 17.43
C GLU A 285 -3.60 -0.63 17.40
N ILE A 286 -4.52 -0.09 16.58
CA ILE A 286 -5.87 -0.66 16.42
C ILE A 286 -5.80 -2.13 15.97
N TYR A 287 -4.98 -2.46 14.97
CA TYR A 287 -4.86 -3.86 14.52
C TYR A 287 -4.18 -4.75 15.56
N LYS A 288 -3.23 -4.21 16.31
CA LYS A 288 -2.56 -4.92 17.39
C LYS A 288 -3.54 -5.24 18.53
N GLU A 289 -4.34 -4.28 18.97
CA GLU A 289 -5.35 -4.47 20.01
C GLU A 289 -6.38 -5.52 19.60
N ASN A 290 -6.94 -5.41 18.38
CA ASN A 290 -7.89 -6.39 17.87
C ASN A 290 -7.27 -7.79 17.72
N TYR A 291 -6.01 -7.87 17.27
CA TYR A 291 -5.28 -9.14 17.19
C TYR A 291 -5.08 -9.76 18.57
N LEU A 292 -4.67 -8.98 19.57
CA LEU A 292 -4.45 -9.47 20.93
C LEU A 292 -5.75 -9.91 21.60
N GLU A 293 -6.83 -9.16 21.41
CA GLU A 293 -8.16 -9.53 21.89
C GLU A 293 -8.57 -10.90 21.34
N VAL A 294 -8.52 -11.07 20.01
CA VAL A 294 -8.84 -12.35 19.37
C VAL A 294 -7.95 -13.48 19.88
N MET A 295 -6.64 -13.26 19.93
CA MET A 295 -5.68 -14.26 20.41
C MET A 295 -5.90 -14.62 21.88
N SER A 296 -6.56 -13.78 22.69
CA SER A 296 -6.77 -14.04 24.12
C SER A 296 -7.75 -15.21 24.38
N HIS A 297 -8.72 -15.41 23.48
CA HIS A 297 -9.77 -16.43 23.63
C HIS A 297 -9.68 -17.59 22.63
N LEU A 298 -8.77 -17.54 21.65
CA LEU A 298 -8.48 -18.69 20.79
C LEU A 298 -7.85 -19.85 21.59
N SER A 299 -8.17 -21.08 21.20
CA SER A 299 -7.49 -22.27 21.70
C SER A 299 -6.02 -22.32 21.25
N GLU A 300 -5.17 -23.06 21.95
CA GLU A 300 -3.75 -23.20 21.57
C GLU A 300 -3.56 -23.74 20.14
N ALA A 301 -4.39 -24.69 19.72
CA ALA A 301 -4.36 -25.22 18.35
C ALA A 301 -4.70 -24.13 17.31
N GLN A 302 -5.66 -23.26 17.61
CA GLN A 302 -6.01 -22.13 16.72
C GLN A 302 -4.91 -21.07 16.69
N LYS A 303 -4.28 -20.76 17.83
CA LYS A 303 -3.13 -19.85 17.88
C LYS A 303 -1.96 -20.37 17.04
N GLU A 304 -1.71 -21.68 17.07
CA GLU A 304 -0.70 -22.32 16.23
C GLU A 304 -1.05 -22.18 14.74
N GLN A 305 -2.31 -22.38 14.36
CA GLN A 305 -2.78 -22.16 12.98
C GLN A 305 -2.55 -20.72 12.52
N VAL A 306 -2.91 -19.72 13.33
CA VAL A 306 -2.66 -18.29 13.04
C VAL A 306 -1.19 -18.05 12.72
N ASN A 307 -0.30 -18.55 13.58
CA ASN A 307 1.14 -18.38 13.44
C ASN A 307 1.69 -19.08 12.19
N ASN A 308 1.23 -20.30 11.91
CA ASN A 308 1.66 -21.07 10.74
C ASN A 308 1.19 -20.41 9.44
N CYS A 309 -0.06 -19.97 9.36
CA CYS A 309 -0.59 -19.24 8.19
C CYS A 309 0.24 -17.98 7.89
N ALA A 310 0.51 -17.15 8.91
CA ALA A 310 1.30 -15.93 8.74
C ALA A 310 2.73 -16.25 8.29
N LYS A 311 3.35 -17.28 8.89
CA LYS A 311 4.71 -17.71 8.54
C LYS A 311 4.80 -18.21 7.10
N GLU A 312 3.87 -19.06 6.65
CA GLU A 312 3.88 -19.58 5.28
C GLU A 312 3.64 -18.47 4.25
N PHE A 313 2.75 -17.52 4.54
CA PHE A 313 2.53 -16.36 3.69
C PHE A 313 3.81 -15.53 3.52
N LEU A 314 4.48 -15.19 4.62
CA LEU A 314 5.69 -14.35 4.63
C LEU A 314 6.93 -15.04 4.04
N LYS A 315 6.93 -16.37 3.87
CA LYS A 315 7.99 -17.06 3.12
C LYS A 315 7.96 -16.75 1.62
N THR A 316 6.79 -16.48 1.08
CA THR A 316 6.57 -16.37 -0.38
C THR A 316 6.17 -14.96 -0.82
N HIS A 317 5.80 -14.09 0.12
CA HIS A 317 5.32 -12.74 -0.17
C HIS A 317 6.11 -11.68 0.59
N THR A 318 6.39 -10.56 -0.09
CA THR A 318 6.94 -9.36 0.55
C THR A 318 5.81 -8.36 0.81
N VAL A 319 5.46 -8.17 2.08
CA VAL A 319 4.40 -7.24 2.48
C VAL A 319 4.93 -5.81 2.49
N ARG A 320 4.24 -4.91 1.78
CA ARG A 320 4.55 -3.48 1.71
C ARG A 320 3.34 -2.68 1.22
N VAL A 321 3.35 -1.35 1.33
CA VAL A 321 2.33 -0.51 0.69
C VAL A 321 2.64 -0.36 -0.79
N LEU A 322 1.75 -0.83 -1.68
CA LEU A 322 1.92 -0.70 -3.12
C LEU A 322 1.39 0.65 -3.63
N ARG A 323 2.15 1.29 -4.54
CA ARG A 323 1.95 2.69 -5.01
C ARG A 323 1.50 2.80 -6.47
#